data_AF-A0A2N3IEI0-F1
#
_entry.id   AF-A0A2N3IEI0-F1
#
_cell.length_a   1.000
_cell.length_b   1.000
_cell.length_c   1.000
_cell.angle_alpha   90.00
_cell.angle_beta   90.00
_cell.angle_gamma   90.00
#
_symmetry.space_group_name_H-M   'P 1'
#
loop_
_entity.id
_entity.type
_entity.pdbx_description
1 polymer ?
#
loop_
_entity_poly.entity_id
_entity_poly.type
_entity_poly.pdbx_seq_one_letter_code
_entity_poly.pdbx_strand_id
1 'polypeptide(L)'
;MAESYDIKDIETILRETKALCLKDNGMLWGRTLDVPILLVDKENGRIYSNNNSKKLGLDSYNEIYTGILPNFVDVIKGPAKIGNQIWAVIPLPLPEDKIERQCIILHEAFHCVQPEMDLKPEPYNNKHMDEMEARFWLKLEWKALELALQSEGENKKQAITDALCFRHYRRALYGKCDGCENRFEIHEGMAEYTAQKLCRNDKDLKTYLQNKLHSMWKSPSFVNCFAYFSGPVYAYLLDKTETNWRTHLGAKDDIAAIVQSAYEISLPFDIYMEAEERSVLYSGAQIMGEELDRELAL
;
A
#
# COMPACT_ATOMS: atom_id res chain seq x y z
N MET A 1 -25.75 -19.50 -12.59
CA MET A 1 -24.30 -19.75 -12.76
C MET A 1 -23.76 -18.49 -13.40
N ALA A 2 -22.86 -17.78 -12.72
CA ALA A 2 -22.14 -16.68 -13.34
C ALA A 2 -21.27 -17.24 -14.47
N GLU A 3 -20.93 -16.42 -15.45
CA GLU A 3 -20.03 -16.84 -16.53
C GLU A 3 -18.65 -17.11 -15.90
N SER A 4 -18.18 -18.36 -15.97
CA SER A 4 -16.84 -18.70 -15.50
C SER A 4 -15.80 -17.90 -16.27
N TYR A 5 -14.77 -17.44 -15.58
CA TYR A 5 -13.57 -16.89 -16.25
C TYR A 5 -13.10 -17.85 -17.36
N ASP A 6 -12.83 -17.31 -18.55
CA ASP A 6 -12.15 -18.08 -19.60
C ASP A 6 -10.74 -18.39 -19.09
N ILE A 7 -10.39 -19.69 -19.09
CA ILE A 7 -9.08 -20.16 -18.65
C ILE A 7 -7.94 -19.51 -19.46
N LYS A 8 -8.19 -19.09 -20.69
CA LYS A 8 -7.23 -18.35 -21.52
C LYS A 8 -6.97 -16.94 -21.01
N ASP A 9 -7.99 -16.29 -20.45
CA ASP A 9 -7.83 -14.98 -19.81
C ASP A 9 -6.99 -15.15 -18.55
N ILE A 10 -7.28 -16.17 -17.74
CA ILE A 10 -6.48 -16.48 -16.55
C ILE A 10 -5.01 -16.77 -16.89
N GLU A 11 -4.76 -17.57 -17.93
CA GLU A 11 -3.41 -17.83 -18.43
C GLU A 11 -2.71 -16.52 -18.82
N THR A 12 -3.40 -15.63 -19.51
CA THR A 12 -2.87 -14.32 -19.90
C THR A 12 -2.53 -13.47 -18.68
N ILE A 13 -3.41 -13.43 -17.68
CA ILE A 13 -3.22 -12.68 -16.44
C ILE A 13 -1.95 -13.14 -15.72
N LEU A 14 -1.79 -14.45 -15.50
CA LEU A 14 -0.65 -15.00 -14.77
C LEU A 14 0.66 -14.87 -15.56
N ARG A 15 0.61 -14.98 -16.90
CA ARG A 15 1.76 -14.73 -17.77
C ARG A 15 2.23 -13.28 -17.70
N GLU A 16 1.30 -12.33 -17.67
CA GLU A 16 1.62 -10.91 -17.48
C GLU A 16 2.27 -10.64 -16.12
N THR A 17 1.74 -11.25 -15.03
CA THR A 17 2.35 -11.15 -13.70
C THR A 17 3.78 -11.67 -13.72
N LYS A 18 4.00 -12.86 -14.29
CA LYS A 18 5.32 -13.46 -14.43
C LYS A 18 6.28 -12.55 -15.21
N ALA A 19 5.82 -11.90 -16.29
CA ALA A 19 6.64 -10.96 -17.05
C ALA A 19 7.05 -9.73 -16.23
N LEU A 20 6.16 -9.19 -15.38
CA LEU A 20 6.49 -8.09 -14.46
C LEU A 20 7.52 -8.54 -13.41
N CYS A 21 7.33 -9.72 -12.80
CA CYS A 21 8.28 -10.27 -11.83
C CYS A 21 9.66 -10.55 -12.46
N LEU A 22 9.71 -11.07 -13.69
CA LEU A 22 10.97 -11.30 -14.42
C LEU A 22 11.66 -10.00 -14.84
N LYS A 23 10.90 -8.94 -15.13
CA LYS A 23 11.46 -7.62 -15.44
C LYS A 23 12.13 -6.99 -14.23
N ASP A 24 11.53 -7.13 -13.05
CA ASP A 24 12.15 -6.69 -11.80
C ASP A 24 13.29 -7.62 -11.37
N ASN A 25 13.11 -8.93 -11.47
CA ASN A 25 14.07 -9.96 -11.08
C ASN A 25 14.68 -9.76 -9.68
N GLY A 26 13.89 -9.20 -8.75
CA GLY A 26 14.33 -8.88 -7.40
C GLY A 26 15.24 -7.66 -7.29
N MET A 27 15.35 -6.82 -8.33
CA MET A 27 16.11 -5.57 -8.26
C MET A 27 15.55 -4.61 -7.22
N LEU A 28 14.22 -4.57 -7.03
CA LEU A 28 13.60 -3.62 -6.10
C LEU A 28 13.87 -3.97 -4.63
N TRP A 29 13.77 -5.25 -4.27
CA TRP A 29 13.75 -5.70 -2.87
C TRP A 29 14.78 -6.78 -2.52
N GLY A 30 15.62 -7.20 -3.47
CA GLY A 30 16.52 -8.34 -3.30
C GLY A 30 15.80 -9.70 -3.25
N ARG A 31 14.50 -9.72 -3.58
CA ARG A 31 13.61 -10.90 -3.62
C ARG A 31 12.68 -10.78 -4.82
N THR A 32 12.46 -11.90 -5.52
CA THR A 32 11.48 -11.95 -6.61
C THR A 32 10.06 -12.03 -6.05
N LEU A 33 9.10 -11.38 -6.72
CA LEU A 33 7.67 -11.52 -6.44
C LEU A 33 7.02 -12.66 -7.24
N ASP A 34 7.79 -13.46 -7.98
CA ASP A 34 7.30 -14.68 -8.65
C ASP A 34 7.04 -15.80 -7.62
N VAL A 35 6.02 -15.59 -6.81
CA VAL A 35 5.56 -16.52 -5.77
C VAL A 35 4.40 -17.39 -6.28
N PRO A 36 4.04 -18.48 -5.59
CA PRO A 36 2.82 -19.22 -5.89
C PRO A 36 1.58 -18.32 -5.74
N ILE A 37 0.78 -18.20 -6.80
CA ILE A 37 -0.46 -17.41 -6.85
C ILE A 37 -1.63 -18.37 -7.00
N LEU A 38 -2.68 -18.16 -6.20
CA LEU A 38 -3.93 -18.92 -6.24
C LEU A 38 -5.11 -17.97 -6.47
N LEU A 39 -5.62 -17.94 -7.69
CA LEU A 39 -6.84 -17.22 -8.03
C LEU A 39 -8.05 -18.12 -7.71
N VAL A 40 -9.01 -17.60 -6.95
CA VAL A 40 -10.13 -18.37 -6.43
C VAL A 40 -11.46 -17.85 -6.97
N ASP A 41 -12.09 -18.64 -7.85
CA ASP A 41 -13.46 -18.44 -8.30
C ASP A 41 -14.41 -19.21 -7.39
N LYS A 42 -14.87 -18.54 -6.32
CA LYS A 42 -15.77 -19.12 -5.33
C LYS A 42 -17.14 -19.48 -5.93
N GLU A 43 -17.62 -18.67 -6.88
CA GLU A 43 -18.95 -18.85 -7.46
C GLU A 43 -19.05 -20.11 -8.33
N ASN A 44 -17.99 -20.39 -9.09
CA ASN A 44 -17.91 -21.58 -9.94
C ASN A 44 -17.18 -22.76 -9.26
N GLY A 45 -16.70 -22.58 -8.03
CA GLY A 45 -15.96 -23.61 -7.30
C GLY A 45 -14.67 -24.02 -8.01
N ARG A 46 -13.96 -23.06 -8.62
CA ARG A 46 -12.73 -23.30 -9.38
C ARG A 46 -11.56 -22.52 -8.81
N ILE A 47 -10.37 -23.06 -9.03
CA ILE A 47 -9.11 -22.40 -8.73
C ILE A 47 -8.18 -22.43 -9.93
N TYR A 48 -7.33 -21.42 -10.01
CA TYR A 48 -6.32 -21.26 -11.04
C TYR A 48 -5.00 -20.79 -10.43
N SER A 49 -3.87 -21.20 -11.00
CA SER A 49 -2.57 -21.01 -10.37
C SER A 49 -1.42 -21.00 -11.37
N ASN A 50 -0.36 -20.24 -11.06
CA ASN A 50 0.93 -20.28 -11.78
C ASN A 50 1.84 -21.44 -11.34
N ASN A 51 1.49 -22.16 -10.27
CA ASN A 51 2.30 -23.23 -9.71
C ASN A 51 1.47 -24.48 -9.35
N ASN A 52 2.10 -25.66 -9.34
CA ASN A 52 1.40 -26.89 -8.98
C ASN A 52 1.44 -27.13 -7.46
N SER A 53 0.42 -27.82 -6.94
CA SER A 53 0.39 -28.33 -5.57
C SER A 53 -0.33 -29.68 -5.52
N LYS A 54 0.38 -30.70 -5.01
CA LYS A 54 -0.24 -32.02 -4.73
C LYS A 54 -1.42 -31.90 -3.76
N LYS A 55 -1.40 -30.90 -2.86
CA LYS A 55 -2.46 -30.69 -1.87
C LYS A 55 -3.73 -30.10 -2.50
N LEU A 56 -3.58 -29.32 -3.57
CA LEU A 56 -4.69 -28.71 -4.31
C LEU A 56 -5.24 -29.63 -5.40
N GLY A 57 -4.49 -30.66 -5.83
CA GLY A 57 -4.96 -31.62 -6.83
C GLY A 57 -5.23 -30.97 -8.19
N LEU A 58 -4.27 -30.17 -8.66
CA LEU A 58 -4.43 -29.37 -9.88
C LEU A 58 -4.02 -30.15 -11.14
N ASP A 59 -4.78 -29.94 -12.21
CA ASP A 59 -4.45 -30.37 -13.55
C ASP A 59 -3.71 -29.25 -14.29
N SER A 60 -2.73 -29.62 -15.13
CA SER A 60 -2.02 -28.66 -15.97
C SER A 60 -2.86 -28.22 -17.16
N TYR A 61 -2.84 -26.93 -17.47
CA TYR A 61 -3.36 -26.34 -18.69
C TYR A 61 -2.33 -25.36 -19.25
N ASN A 62 -1.66 -25.71 -20.35
CA ASN A 62 -0.54 -24.95 -20.91
C ASN A 62 0.51 -24.59 -19.84
N GLU A 63 0.69 -23.30 -19.54
CA GLU A 63 1.66 -22.79 -18.56
C GLU A 63 1.07 -22.61 -17.15
N ILE A 64 -0.21 -22.92 -16.94
CA ILE A 64 -0.92 -22.75 -15.66
C ILE A 64 -1.50 -24.06 -15.14
N TYR A 65 -2.08 -24.00 -13.96
CA TYR A 65 -2.74 -25.11 -13.28
C TYR A 65 -4.16 -24.72 -12.88
N THR A 66 -5.10 -25.65 -12.97
CA THR A 66 -6.50 -25.42 -12.57
C THR A 66 -7.09 -26.65 -11.87
N GLY A 67 -8.10 -26.44 -11.04
CA GLY A 67 -8.77 -27.52 -10.33
C GLY A 67 -10.08 -27.06 -9.70
N ILE A 68 -10.71 -27.98 -8.97
CA ILE A 68 -11.89 -27.69 -8.15
C ILE A 68 -11.43 -27.01 -6.86
N LEU A 69 -12.11 -25.95 -6.43
CA LEU A 69 -11.89 -25.29 -5.15
C LEU A 69 -12.10 -26.29 -3.99
N PRO A 70 -11.05 -26.65 -3.23
CA PRO A 70 -11.21 -27.56 -2.11
C PRO A 70 -11.88 -26.87 -0.92
N ASN A 71 -12.71 -27.60 -0.17
CA ASN A 71 -13.43 -27.08 1.01
C ASN A 71 -12.52 -26.55 2.15
N PHE A 72 -11.23 -26.90 2.15
CA PHE A 72 -10.28 -26.44 3.16
C PHE A 72 -9.59 -25.12 2.79
N VAL A 73 -9.80 -24.60 1.57
CA VAL A 73 -9.23 -23.33 1.14
C VAL A 73 -10.19 -22.21 1.53
N ASP A 74 -9.77 -21.40 2.50
CA ASP A 74 -10.48 -20.18 2.86
C ASP A 74 -10.31 -19.13 1.74
N VAL A 75 -11.43 -18.55 1.30
CA VAL A 75 -11.44 -17.51 0.25
C VAL A 75 -11.23 -16.15 0.89
N ILE A 76 -10.03 -15.96 1.45
CA ILE A 76 -9.59 -14.72 2.10
C ILE A 76 -8.36 -14.23 1.32
N LYS A 77 -8.41 -12.97 0.89
CA LYS A 77 -7.31 -12.32 0.19
C LYS A 77 -6.10 -12.21 1.12
N GLY A 78 -4.93 -12.67 0.66
CA GLY A 78 -3.70 -12.62 1.45
C GLY A 78 -2.85 -13.89 1.35
N PRO A 79 -1.72 -13.92 2.09
CA PRO A 79 -0.84 -15.08 2.14
C PRO A 79 -1.49 -16.25 2.89
N ALA A 80 -1.52 -17.43 2.28
CA ALA A 80 -2.00 -18.66 2.92
C ALA A 80 -1.00 -19.80 2.77
N LYS A 81 -0.75 -20.54 3.86
CA LYS A 81 0.09 -21.74 3.81
C LYS A 81 -0.74 -22.94 3.38
N ILE A 82 -0.48 -23.45 2.17
CA ILE A 82 -1.14 -24.65 1.64
C ILE A 82 -0.07 -25.70 1.34
N GLY A 83 -0.08 -26.78 2.12
CA GLY A 83 1.02 -27.74 2.14
C GLY A 83 2.31 -27.10 2.64
N ASN A 84 3.37 -27.18 1.83
CA ASN A 84 4.70 -26.65 2.16
C ASN A 84 5.00 -25.30 1.48
N GLN A 85 4.00 -24.66 0.88
CA GLN A 85 4.15 -23.42 0.13
C GLN A 85 3.27 -22.32 0.72
N ILE A 86 3.74 -21.08 0.62
CA ILE A 86 2.96 -19.88 0.89
C ILE A 86 2.39 -19.42 -0.46
N TRP A 87 1.09 -19.15 -0.48
CA TRP A 87 0.32 -18.78 -1.66
C TRP A 87 -0.24 -17.37 -1.49
N ALA A 88 -0.10 -16.54 -2.52
CA ALA A 88 -0.90 -15.33 -2.66
C ALA A 88 -2.32 -15.74 -3.09
N VAL A 89 -3.24 -15.81 -2.14
CA VAL A 89 -4.64 -16.16 -2.40
C VAL A 89 -5.40 -14.91 -2.78
N ILE A 90 -6.05 -14.94 -3.94
CA ILE A 90 -6.75 -13.78 -4.51
C ILE A 90 -8.14 -14.21 -4.98
N PRO A 91 -9.22 -13.71 -4.35
CA PRO A 91 -10.58 -13.94 -4.83
C PRO A 91 -10.83 -13.28 -6.19
N LEU A 92 -11.53 -13.98 -7.08
CA LEU A 92 -12.11 -13.42 -8.31
C LEU A 92 -13.52 -12.85 -8.02
N PRO A 93 -14.00 -11.84 -8.79
CA PRO A 93 -13.38 -11.27 -10.00
C PRO A 93 -12.27 -10.25 -9.72
N LEU A 94 -11.31 -10.18 -10.65
CA LEU A 94 -10.32 -9.11 -10.72
C LEU A 94 -10.85 -7.94 -11.56
N PRO A 95 -10.35 -6.70 -11.35
CA PRO A 95 -10.69 -5.56 -12.19
C PRO A 95 -10.40 -5.79 -13.68
N GLU A 96 -11.22 -5.19 -14.54
CA GLU A 96 -11.02 -5.22 -16.00
C GLU A 96 -9.74 -4.48 -16.41
N ASP A 97 -9.44 -3.35 -15.75
CA ASP A 97 -8.21 -2.61 -16.02
C ASP A 97 -6.98 -3.47 -15.72
N LYS A 98 -6.14 -3.61 -16.74
CA LYS A 98 -4.95 -4.47 -16.69
C LYS A 98 -3.98 -4.03 -15.61
N ILE A 99 -3.75 -2.73 -15.43
CA ILE A 99 -2.79 -2.24 -14.44
C ILE A 99 -3.31 -2.49 -13.04
N GLU A 100 -4.56 -2.12 -12.77
CA GLU A 100 -5.17 -2.31 -11.45
C GLU A 100 -5.22 -3.80 -11.05
N ARG A 101 -5.55 -4.68 -12.00
CA ARG A 101 -5.49 -6.13 -11.78
C ARG A 101 -4.09 -6.60 -11.42
N GLN A 102 -3.07 -6.21 -12.18
CA GLN A 102 -1.69 -6.64 -11.91
C GLN A 102 -1.18 -6.06 -10.59
N CYS A 103 -1.58 -4.84 -10.23
CA CYS A 103 -1.28 -4.26 -8.93
C CYS A 103 -1.87 -5.09 -7.79
N ILE A 104 -3.12 -5.54 -7.87
CA ILE A 104 -3.72 -6.42 -6.85
C ILE A 104 -2.90 -7.71 -6.70
N ILE A 105 -2.53 -8.35 -7.81
CA ILE A 105 -1.78 -9.61 -7.75
C ILE A 105 -0.40 -9.40 -7.12
N LEU A 106 0.33 -8.36 -7.54
CA LEU A 106 1.66 -8.06 -7.02
C LEU A 106 1.63 -7.58 -5.56
N HIS A 107 0.56 -6.91 -5.14
CA HIS A 107 0.34 -6.52 -3.75
C HIS A 107 0.26 -7.77 -2.85
N GLU A 108 -0.56 -8.76 -3.22
CA GLU A 108 -0.65 -10.02 -2.46
C GLU A 108 0.62 -10.87 -2.56
N ALA A 109 1.29 -10.84 -3.71
CA ALA A 109 2.60 -11.47 -3.87
C ALA A 109 3.65 -10.85 -2.94
N PHE A 110 3.63 -9.52 -2.75
CA PHE A 110 4.51 -8.84 -1.82
C PHE A 110 4.30 -9.31 -0.38
N HIS A 111 3.06 -9.47 0.09
CA HIS A 111 2.79 -10.00 1.42
C HIS A 111 3.36 -11.40 1.65
N CYS A 112 3.54 -12.21 0.61
CA CYS A 112 4.18 -13.52 0.72
C CYS A 112 5.68 -13.42 1.00
N VAL A 113 6.36 -12.42 0.42
CA VAL A 113 7.82 -12.23 0.59
C VAL A 113 8.17 -11.28 1.73
N GLN A 114 7.22 -10.46 2.18
CA GLN A 114 7.42 -9.45 3.22
C GLN A 114 8.08 -9.99 4.50
N PRO A 115 7.75 -11.19 5.01
CA PRO A 115 8.44 -11.78 6.15
C PRO A 115 9.90 -12.17 5.88
N GLU A 116 10.28 -12.45 4.64
CA GLU A 116 11.66 -12.81 4.26
C GLU A 116 12.62 -11.60 4.25
N MET A 117 12.05 -10.40 4.37
CA MET A 117 12.75 -9.11 4.37
C MET A 117 12.67 -8.44 5.75
N ASP A 118 12.23 -9.15 6.79
CA ASP A 118 11.99 -8.60 8.13
C ASP A 118 11.02 -7.39 8.14
N LEU A 119 10.12 -7.34 7.16
CA LEU A 119 9.09 -6.30 7.00
C LEU A 119 7.72 -6.75 7.49
N LYS A 120 7.64 -7.83 8.29
CA LYS A 120 6.39 -8.30 8.89
C LYS A 120 6.14 -7.59 10.22
N PRO A 121 5.19 -6.64 10.30
CA PRO A 121 4.95 -5.92 11.53
C PRO A 121 4.19 -6.78 12.55
N GLU A 122 4.37 -6.45 13.83
CA GLU A 122 3.48 -6.91 14.90
C GLU A 122 2.05 -6.38 14.68
N PRO A 123 1.03 -7.01 15.29
CA PRO A 123 -0.34 -6.50 15.22
C PRO A 123 -0.43 -5.01 15.59
N TYR A 124 -1.26 -4.28 14.86
CA TYR A 124 -1.48 -2.85 15.04
C TYR A 124 -2.98 -2.55 15.00
N ASN A 125 -3.36 -1.39 15.53
CA ASN A 125 -4.75 -0.97 15.59
C ASN A 125 -4.84 0.55 15.49
N ASN A 126 -5.23 1.07 14.32
CA ASN A 126 -5.27 2.51 14.07
C ASN A 126 -6.67 3.11 14.32
N LYS A 127 -7.43 2.60 15.30
CA LYS A 127 -8.79 3.08 15.63
C LYS A 127 -8.89 4.59 15.81
N HIS A 128 -7.83 5.24 16.30
CA HIS A 128 -7.78 6.69 16.44
C HIS A 128 -7.92 7.44 15.11
N MET A 129 -7.69 6.79 13.96
CA MET A 129 -7.89 7.38 12.64
C MET A 129 -9.36 7.60 12.28
N ASP A 130 -10.30 7.19 13.14
CA ASP A 130 -11.71 7.60 13.05
C ASP A 130 -12.02 8.80 13.95
N GLU A 131 -11.09 9.32 14.74
CA GLU A 131 -11.31 10.53 15.54
C GLU A 131 -11.15 11.78 14.67
N MET A 132 -12.05 12.76 14.79
CA MET A 132 -12.11 13.96 13.95
C MET A 132 -10.73 14.65 13.81
N GLU A 133 -10.04 14.90 14.92
CA GLU A 133 -8.74 15.56 14.94
C GLU A 133 -7.67 14.72 14.24
N ALA A 134 -7.73 13.39 14.34
CA ALA A 134 -6.82 12.52 13.61
C ALA A 134 -7.02 12.66 12.09
N ARG A 135 -8.29 12.66 11.64
CA ARG A 135 -8.63 12.80 10.23
C ARG A 135 -8.23 14.17 9.69
N PHE A 136 -8.46 15.23 10.46
CA PHE A 136 -8.05 16.59 10.13
C PHE A 136 -6.54 16.69 9.87
N TRP A 137 -5.71 16.29 10.84
CA TRP A 137 -4.26 16.39 10.70
C TRP A 137 -3.70 15.43 9.64
N LEU A 138 -4.32 14.26 9.43
CA LEU A 138 -3.94 13.33 8.37
C LEU A 138 -4.23 13.93 6.98
N LYS A 139 -5.36 14.60 6.81
CA LYS A 139 -5.69 15.29 5.56
C LYS A 139 -4.74 16.46 5.27
N LEU A 140 -4.29 17.18 6.29
CA LEU A 140 -3.24 18.19 6.15
C LEU A 140 -1.90 17.56 5.75
N GLU A 141 -1.48 16.48 6.41
CA GLU A 141 -0.31 15.67 6.03
C GLU A 141 -0.39 15.28 4.54
N TRP A 142 -1.54 14.79 4.10
CA TRP A 142 -1.75 14.41 2.70
C TRP A 142 -1.71 15.58 1.72
N LYS A 143 -2.23 16.74 2.09
CA LYS A 143 -2.14 17.95 1.24
C LYS A 143 -0.71 18.45 1.12
N ALA A 144 0.06 18.39 2.19
CA ALA A 144 1.48 18.69 2.16
C ALA A 144 2.27 17.69 1.30
N LEU A 145 1.96 16.40 1.42
CA LEU A 145 2.53 15.35 0.57
C LEU A 145 2.17 15.52 -0.92
N GLU A 146 0.93 15.86 -1.24
CA GLU A 146 0.50 16.20 -2.61
C GLU A 146 1.31 17.36 -3.19
N LEU A 147 1.53 18.42 -2.40
CA LEU A 147 2.37 19.55 -2.80
C LEU A 147 3.84 19.14 -2.97
N ALA A 148 4.37 18.27 -2.10
CA ALA A 148 5.73 17.76 -2.21
C ALA A 148 5.95 16.97 -3.52
N LEU A 149 4.95 16.21 -3.97
CA LEU A 149 5.00 15.54 -5.28
C LEU A 149 5.05 16.55 -6.43
N GLN A 150 4.41 17.71 -6.31
CA GLN A 150 4.32 18.72 -7.38
C GLN A 150 5.49 19.73 -7.39
N SER A 151 6.20 19.83 -6.28
CA SER A 151 7.26 20.82 -6.07
C SER A 151 8.65 20.27 -6.40
N GLU A 152 9.65 21.14 -6.40
CA GLU A 152 11.08 20.80 -6.53
C GLU A 152 11.91 21.68 -5.57
N GLY A 153 13.17 21.28 -5.32
CA GLY A 153 14.11 22.04 -4.48
C GLY A 153 13.57 22.36 -3.08
N GLU A 154 13.80 23.60 -2.62
CA GLU A 154 13.37 24.05 -1.27
C GLU A 154 11.85 24.00 -1.07
N ASN A 155 11.05 24.22 -2.12
CA ASN A 155 9.59 24.12 -2.00
C ASN A 155 9.14 22.68 -1.70
N LYS A 156 9.81 21.68 -2.31
CA LYS A 156 9.58 20.27 -1.99
C LYS A 156 9.99 19.98 -0.55
N LYS A 157 11.17 20.44 -0.15
CA LYS A 157 11.69 20.25 1.21
C LYS A 157 10.74 20.85 2.26
N GLN A 158 10.25 22.08 2.05
CA GLN A 158 9.29 22.72 2.93
C GLN A 158 7.96 21.94 3.00
N ALA A 159 7.42 21.49 1.86
CA ALA A 159 6.19 20.70 1.86
C ALA A 159 6.35 19.36 2.60
N ILE A 160 7.54 18.74 2.54
CA ILE A 160 7.85 17.56 3.35
C ILE A 160 7.92 17.94 4.84
N THR A 161 8.58 19.03 5.20
CA THR A 161 8.63 19.54 6.59
C THR A 161 7.23 19.74 7.15
N ASP A 162 6.33 20.36 6.39
CA ASP A 162 4.95 20.61 6.83
C ASP A 162 4.19 19.29 7.04
N ALA A 163 4.33 18.32 6.12
CA ALA A 163 3.74 17.00 6.27
C ALA A 163 4.21 16.30 7.55
N LEU A 164 5.51 16.41 7.86
CA LEU A 164 6.10 15.86 9.08
C LEU A 164 5.57 16.57 10.34
N CYS A 165 5.43 17.90 10.32
CA CYS A 165 4.84 18.64 11.44
C CYS A 165 3.39 18.21 11.70
N PHE A 166 2.55 18.09 10.66
CA PHE A 166 1.17 17.62 10.78
C PHE A 166 1.09 16.19 11.33
N ARG A 167 1.95 15.30 10.85
CA ARG A 167 2.09 13.92 11.34
C ARG A 167 2.49 13.88 12.82
N HIS A 168 3.47 14.69 13.23
CA HIS A 168 3.90 14.78 14.62
C HIS A 168 2.79 15.31 15.53
N TYR A 169 2.10 16.39 15.12
CA TYR A 169 0.97 16.93 15.88
C TYR A 169 -0.10 15.85 16.08
N ARG A 170 -0.52 15.20 14.99
CA ARG A 170 -1.52 14.13 15.03
C ARG A 170 -1.14 13.03 16.01
N ARG A 171 0.09 12.54 15.96
CA ARG A 171 0.54 11.42 16.80
C ARG A 171 0.68 11.80 18.27
N ALA A 172 1.01 13.05 18.58
CA ALA A 172 1.07 13.54 19.95
C ALA A 172 -0.31 13.48 20.65
N LEU A 173 -1.41 13.63 19.90
CA LEU A 173 -2.77 13.49 20.43
C LEU A 173 -3.11 12.04 20.83
N TYR A 174 -2.44 11.04 20.24
CA TYR A 174 -2.83 9.62 20.35
C TYR A 174 -1.69 8.71 20.84
N GLY A 175 -1.05 9.08 21.96
CA GLY A 175 0.09 8.34 22.54
C GLY A 175 -0.16 6.89 22.99
N LYS A 176 -1.41 6.39 22.96
CA LYS A 176 -1.73 4.98 23.27
C LYS A 176 -1.37 4.01 22.15
N CYS A 177 -1.04 4.48 20.94
CA CYS A 177 -0.76 3.64 19.78
C CYS A 177 0.66 3.82 19.23
N ASP A 178 1.68 3.54 20.06
CA ASP A 178 3.07 3.71 19.66
C ASP A 178 3.43 2.85 18.43
N GLY A 179 3.86 3.53 17.36
CA GLY A 179 4.24 2.96 16.07
C GLY A 179 3.14 2.20 15.30
N CYS A 180 1.87 2.26 15.69
CA CYS A 180 0.80 1.53 14.99
C CYS A 180 0.66 1.95 13.54
N GLU A 181 0.82 3.24 13.29
CA GLU A 181 0.73 3.79 11.95
C GLU A 181 1.90 3.38 11.07
N ASN A 182 3.11 3.43 11.63
CA ASN A 182 4.32 2.93 10.98
C ASN A 182 4.11 1.48 10.55
N ARG A 183 3.66 0.63 11.47
CA ARG A 183 3.39 -0.78 11.18
C ARG A 183 2.38 -0.96 10.05
N PHE A 184 1.36 -0.12 9.95
CA PHE A 184 0.41 -0.19 8.85
C PHE A 184 0.98 0.29 7.51
N GLU A 185 1.78 1.36 7.51
CA GLU A 185 2.50 1.83 6.32
C GLU A 185 3.55 0.83 5.85
N ILE A 186 4.24 0.13 6.76
CA ILE A 186 5.13 -0.98 6.42
C ILE A 186 4.33 -2.16 5.88
N HIS A 187 3.20 -2.51 6.51
CA HIS A 187 2.38 -3.67 6.10
C HIS A 187 1.75 -3.46 4.71
N GLU A 188 0.84 -2.50 4.60
CA GLU A 188 0.04 -2.27 3.39
C GLU A 188 0.68 -1.24 2.46
N GLY A 189 1.32 -0.21 3.04
CA GLY A 189 1.90 0.86 2.25
C GLY A 189 3.05 0.39 1.37
N MET A 190 3.91 -0.50 1.87
CA MET A 190 5.00 -1.08 1.06
C MET A 190 4.50 -2.09 0.03
N ALA A 191 3.44 -2.85 0.36
CA ALA A 191 2.78 -3.73 -0.61
C ALA A 191 2.18 -2.92 -1.78
N GLU A 192 1.44 -1.86 -1.45
CA GLU A 192 0.85 -0.95 -2.44
C GLU A 192 1.93 -0.27 -3.28
N TYR A 193 2.93 0.32 -2.63
CA TYR A 193 4.04 0.98 -3.31
C TYR A 193 4.75 0.05 -4.30
N THR A 194 5.04 -1.17 -3.86
CA THR A 194 5.75 -2.16 -4.67
C THR A 194 4.96 -2.54 -5.91
N ALA A 195 3.68 -2.87 -5.72
CA ALA A 195 2.78 -3.21 -6.82
C ALA A 195 2.70 -2.08 -7.86
N GLN A 196 2.48 -0.85 -7.41
CA GLN A 196 2.34 0.31 -8.29
C GLN A 196 3.65 0.63 -9.03
N LYS A 197 4.81 0.50 -8.36
CA LYS A 197 6.12 0.72 -8.96
C LYS A 197 6.48 -0.31 -10.02
N LEU A 198 6.07 -1.56 -9.86
CA LEU A 198 6.31 -2.60 -10.86
C LEU A 198 5.40 -2.48 -12.08
N CYS A 199 4.17 -2.05 -11.87
CA CYS A 199 3.18 -1.92 -12.95
C CYS A 199 3.31 -0.61 -13.75
N ARG A 200 3.98 0.41 -13.22
CA ARG A 200 4.02 1.76 -13.82
C ARG A 200 5.45 2.24 -14.03
N ASN A 201 5.65 3.09 -15.04
CA ASN A 201 6.88 3.89 -15.11
C ASN A 201 6.81 5.03 -14.08
N ASP A 202 7.93 5.74 -13.89
CA ASP A 202 8.04 6.78 -12.87
C ASP A 202 7.03 7.93 -13.02
N LYS A 203 6.77 8.37 -14.26
CA LYS A 203 5.81 9.45 -14.55
C LYS A 203 4.39 9.02 -14.25
N ASP A 204 4.03 7.80 -14.63
CA ASP A 204 2.70 7.24 -14.39
C ASP A 204 2.48 6.93 -12.91
N LEU A 205 3.53 6.50 -12.19
CA LEU A 205 3.48 6.33 -10.74
C LEU A 205 3.25 7.66 -10.03
N LYS A 206 3.99 8.72 -10.40
CA LYS A 206 3.77 10.08 -9.86
C LYS A 206 2.31 10.54 -10.07
N THR A 207 1.81 10.36 -11.28
CA THR A 207 0.43 10.73 -11.65
C THR A 207 -0.61 9.90 -10.87
N TYR A 208 -0.37 8.60 -10.70
CA TYR A 208 -1.20 7.73 -9.89
C TYR A 208 -1.26 8.22 -8.44
N LEU A 209 -0.11 8.50 -7.83
CA LEU A 209 -0.04 8.97 -6.45
C LEU A 209 -0.79 10.29 -6.26
N GLN A 210 -0.63 11.25 -7.17
CA GLN A 210 -1.38 12.51 -7.15
C GLN A 210 -2.90 12.26 -7.21
N ASN A 211 -3.35 11.36 -8.07
CA ASN A 211 -4.78 11.05 -8.21
C ASN A 211 -5.34 10.20 -7.06
N LYS A 212 -4.51 9.35 -6.43
CA LYS A 212 -4.93 8.43 -5.36
C LYS A 212 -5.49 9.17 -4.14
N LEU A 213 -4.98 10.37 -3.85
CA LEU A 213 -5.51 11.18 -2.76
C LEU A 213 -7.00 11.49 -2.96
N HIS A 214 -7.42 11.81 -4.18
CA HIS A 214 -8.80 12.17 -4.48
C HIS A 214 -9.78 11.03 -4.19
N SER A 215 -9.40 9.78 -4.50
CA SER A 215 -10.25 8.62 -4.20
C SER A 215 -10.30 8.34 -2.71
N MET A 216 -9.18 8.55 -2.00
CA MET A 216 -9.13 8.31 -0.56
C MET A 216 -9.79 9.40 0.28
N TRP A 217 -9.84 10.65 -0.18
CA TRP A 217 -10.35 11.81 0.58
C TRP A 217 -11.74 11.61 1.21
N LYS A 218 -12.60 10.86 0.52
CA LYS A 218 -14.00 10.61 0.93
C LYS A 218 -14.19 9.26 1.64
N SER A 219 -13.11 8.59 2.06
CA SER A 219 -13.21 7.29 2.71
C SER A 219 -14.02 7.40 4.02
N PRO A 220 -14.98 6.50 4.25
CA PRO A 220 -15.85 6.54 5.43
C PRO A 220 -15.13 6.22 6.74
N SER A 221 -13.93 5.65 6.65
CA SER A 221 -12.98 5.44 7.75
C SER A 221 -11.57 5.47 7.18
N PHE A 222 -10.61 5.97 7.95
CA PHE A 222 -9.19 5.94 7.57
C PHE A 222 -8.41 4.80 8.22
N VAL A 223 -8.99 4.12 9.24
CA VAL A 223 -8.34 3.09 10.07
C VAL A 223 -7.61 2.02 9.25
N ASN A 224 -8.21 1.57 8.15
CA ASN A 224 -7.71 0.49 7.31
C ASN A 224 -7.41 0.92 5.88
N CYS A 225 -7.22 2.22 5.61
CA CYS A 225 -6.87 2.65 4.25
C CYS A 225 -5.76 3.71 4.18
N PHE A 226 -5.46 4.48 5.23
CA PHE A 226 -4.55 5.63 5.09
C PHE A 226 -3.15 5.26 4.56
N ALA A 227 -2.65 4.08 4.93
CA ALA A 227 -1.34 3.58 4.51
C ALA A 227 -1.21 3.40 2.99
N TYR A 228 -2.31 3.16 2.28
CA TYR A 228 -2.33 3.01 0.82
C TYR A 228 -2.05 4.32 0.07
N PHE A 229 -2.00 5.46 0.77
CA PHE A 229 -1.51 6.72 0.23
C PHE A 229 -0.22 7.16 0.93
N SER A 230 -0.21 7.28 2.26
CA SER A 230 0.97 7.77 2.99
C SER A 230 2.22 6.94 2.70
N GLY A 231 2.12 5.61 2.77
CA GLY A 231 3.25 4.71 2.53
C GLY A 231 3.86 4.87 1.12
N PRO A 232 3.07 4.72 0.04
CA PRO A 232 3.56 4.91 -1.32
C PRO A 232 4.13 6.29 -1.61
N VAL A 233 3.56 7.36 -1.05
CA VAL A 233 4.09 8.71 -1.27
C VAL A 233 5.45 8.89 -0.59
N TYR A 234 5.59 8.47 0.68
CA TYR A 234 6.89 8.52 1.35
C TYR A 234 7.94 7.65 0.66
N ALA A 235 7.59 6.43 0.24
CA ALA A 235 8.50 5.56 -0.53
C ALA A 235 8.89 6.17 -1.89
N TYR A 236 7.95 6.82 -2.58
CA TYR A 236 8.24 7.55 -3.82
C TYR A 236 9.18 8.73 -3.60
N LEU A 237 9.01 9.49 -2.50
CA LEU A 237 9.93 10.56 -2.15
C LEU A 237 11.34 10.02 -1.88
N LEU A 238 11.46 8.89 -1.19
CA LEU A 238 12.76 8.24 -0.96
C LEU A 238 13.44 7.79 -2.26
N ASP A 239 12.68 7.35 -3.27
CA ASP A 239 13.22 7.06 -4.61
C ASP A 239 13.82 8.27 -5.33
N LYS A 240 13.46 9.49 -4.90
CA LYS A 240 14.02 10.73 -5.44
C LYS A 240 15.29 11.17 -4.74
N THR A 241 15.84 10.30 -3.90
CA THR A 241 17.10 10.50 -3.19
C THR A 241 18.08 9.40 -3.57
N GLU A 242 19.37 9.62 -3.32
CA GLU A 242 20.42 8.61 -3.50
C GLU A 242 20.49 7.59 -2.34
N THR A 243 19.53 7.66 -1.41
CA THR A 243 19.52 6.81 -0.20
C THR A 243 19.12 5.38 -0.56
N ASN A 244 19.93 4.40 -0.16
CA ASN A 244 19.56 2.98 -0.25
C ASN A 244 18.61 2.57 0.89
N TRP A 245 17.45 3.23 0.95
CA TRP A 245 16.53 3.18 2.08
C TRP A 245 15.92 1.80 2.33
N ARG A 246 15.63 1.03 1.28
CA ARG A 246 14.99 -0.30 1.40
C ARG A 246 15.83 -1.30 2.18
N THR A 247 17.15 -1.29 1.99
CA THR A 247 18.05 -2.22 2.68
C THR A 247 18.16 -1.98 4.19
N HIS A 248 17.69 -0.82 4.66
CA HIS A 248 17.71 -0.43 6.07
C HIS A 248 16.30 -0.35 6.67
N LEU A 249 15.26 -0.70 5.90
CA LEU A 249 13.88 -0.66 6.35
C LEU A 249 13.57 -1.92 7.17
N GLY A 250 13.02 -1.73 8.36
CA GLY A 250 12.52 -2.78 9.24
C GLY A 250 11.04 -2.62 9.56
N ALA A 251 10.45 -3.70 10.10
CA ALA A 251 9.02 -3.79 10.44
C ALA A 251 8.45 -2.73 11.42
N LYS A 252 9.31 -1.97 12.11
CA LYS A 252 8.91 -0.95 13.09
C LYS A 252 9.28 0.48 12.68
N ASP A 253 9.99 0.62 11.57
CA ASP A 253 10.55 1.91 11.17
C ASP A 253 9.47 2.89 10.75
N ASP A 254 9.75 4.18 10.99
CA ASP A 254 8.93 5.25 10.47
C ASP A 254 9.48 5.69 9.10
N ILE A 255 8.77 5.32 8.03
CA ILE A 255 9.18 5.71 6.68
C ILE A 255 9.27 7.23 6.50
N ALA A 256 8.46 8.00 7.24
CA ALA A 256 8.51 9.46 7.20
C ALA A 256 9.78 9.99 7.89
N ALA A 257 10.28 9.33 8.93
CA ALA A 257 11.56 9.69 9.56
C ALA A 257 12.77 9.36 8.65
N ILE A 258 12.67 8.29 7.86
CA ILE A 258 13.66 8.00 6.82
C ILE A 258 13.64 9.10 5.76
N VAL A 259 12.45 9.56 5.33
CA VAL A 259 12.31 10.72 4.42
C VAL A 259 12.92 11.98 5.03
N GLN A 260 12.61 12.28 6.29
CA GLN A 260 13.19 13.43 6.99
C GLN A 260 14.72 13.40 6.94
N SER A 261 15.31 12.24 7.21
CA SER A 261 16.76 12.04 7.18
C SER A 261 17.33 12.18 5.77
N ALA A 262 16.70 11.55 4.77
CA ALA A 262 17.14 11.57 3.38
C ALA A 262 17.09 12.96 2.72
N TYR A 263 16.18 13.84 3.19
CA TYR A 263 16.07 15.23 2.75
C TYR A 263 16.81 16.23 3.66
N GLU A 264 17.54 15.75 4.68
CA GLU A 264 18.26 16.58 5.66
C GLU A 264 17.36 17.65 6.31
N ILE A 265 16.16 17.24 6.72
CA ILE A 265 15.16 18.15 7.30
C ILE A 265 15.38 18.27 8.81
N SER A 266 15.61 19.51 9.25
CA SER A 266 15.52 19.90 10.66
C SER A 266 14.11 20.41 10.92
N LEU A 267 13.39 19.75 11.83
CA LEU A 267 12.06 20.21 12.22
C LEU A 267 12.15 21.50 13.05
N PRO A 268 11.12 22.37 12.99
CA PRO A 268 11.03 23.55 13.84
C PRO A 268 11.12 23.20 15.34
N PHE A 269 11.59 24.15 16.15
CA PHE A 269 11.65 23.98 17.60
C PHE A 269 10.25 23.80 18.22
N ASP A 270 9.29 24.63 17.79
CA ASP A 270 7.88 24.52 18.18
C ASP A 270 7.07 23.94 17.02
N ILE A 271 7.06 22.61 16.94
CA ILE A 271 6.35 21.86 15.90
C ILE A 271 4.84 22.13 15.94
N TYR A 272 4.27 22.36 17.12
CA TYR A 272 2.83 22.54 17.29
C TYR A 272 2.38 23.90 16.76
N MET A 273 3.10 24.96 17.14
CA MET A 273 2.87 26.29 16.60
C MET A 273 3.07 26.32 15.08
N GLU A 274 4.15 25.72 14.58
CA GLU A 274 4.38 25.65 13.13
C GLU A 274 3.24 24.92 12.42
N ALA A 275 2.83 23.75 12.91
CA ALA A 275 1.73 22.99 12.30
C ALA A 275 0.42 23.80 12.28
N GLU A 276 0.07 24.53 13.34
CA GLU A 276 -1.12 25.38 13.35
C GLU A 276 -1.02 26.50 12.31
N GLU A 277 0.12 27.20 12.25
CA GLU A 277 0.34 28.28 11.28
C GLU A 277 0.34 27.77 9.83
N ARG A 278 1.06 26.68 9.56
CA ARG A 278 1.15 26.07 8.23
C ARG A 278 -0.18 25.48 7.78
N SER A 279 -1.04 25.03 8.69
CA SER A 279 -2.37 24.48 8.33
C SER A 279 -3.20 25.45 7.48
N VAL A 280 -3.04 26.77 7.68
CA VAL A 280 -3.73 27.81 6.91
C VAL A 280 -3.41 27.74 5.42
N LEU A 281 -2.17 27.35 5.07
CA LEU A 281 -1.71 27.24 3.68
C LEU A 281 -2.20 25.97 2.98
N TYR A 282 -2.67 24.98 3.75
CA TYR A 282 -3.14 23.68 3.25
C TYR A 282 -4.66 23.53 3.39
N SER A 283 -5.38 24.65 3.33
CA SER A 283 -6.85 24.69 3.44
C SER A 283 -7.39 24.17 4.77
N GLY A 284 -6.65 24.35 5.88
CA GLY A 284 -7.04 23.84 7.21
C GLY A 284 -8.46 24.23 7.63
N ALA A 285 -8.87 25.49 7.43
CA ALA A 285 -10.24 25.90 7.76
C ALA A 285 -11.31 25.12 6.99
N GLN A 286 -11.08 24.83 5.72
CA GLN A 286 -11.99 24.02 4.90
C GLN A 286 -12.02 22.56 5.38
N ILE A 287 -10.86 21.95 5.60
CA ILE A 287 -10.74 20.56 6.05
C ILE A 287 -11.43 20.39 7.41
N MET A 288 -11.22 21.32 8.34
CA MET A 288 -11.89 21.29 9.64
C MET A 288 -13.41 21.38 9.50
N GLY A 289 -13.92 22.25 8.61
CA GLY A 289 -15.35 22.32 8.29
C GLY A 289 -15.91 21.00 7.76
N GLU A 290 -15.20 20.38 6.80
CA GLU A 290 -15.59 19.06 6.26
C GLU A 290 -15.63 17.96 7.33
N GLU A 291 -14.68 17.97 8.27
CA GLU A 291 -14.63 16.98 9.35
C GLU A 291 -15.68 17.23 10.43
N LEU A 292 -15.99 18.50 10.76
CA LEU A 292 -17.10 18.85 11.65
C LEU A 292 -18.45 18.43 11.06
N ASP A 293 -18.68 18.70 9.77
CA ASP A 293 -19.90 18.27 9.09
C ASP A 293 -20.04 16.74 9.11
N ARG A 294 -18.93 16.01 8.99
CA ARG A 294 -18.89 14.55 9.10
C ARG A 294 -19.25 14.07 10.50
N GLU A 295 -18.73 14.67 11.56
CA GLU A 295 -19.10 14.33 12.95
C GLU A 295 -20.58 14.57 13.24
N LEU A 296 -21.15 15.63 12.69
CA LEU A 296 -22.58 15.93 12.85
C LEU A 296 -23.50 14.97 12.09
N ALA A 297 -22.98 14.25 11.09
CA ALA A 297 -23.73 13.32 10.27
C ALA A 297 -23.67 11.85 10.77
N LEU A 298 -22.81 11.54 11.75
CA LEU A 298 -22.67 10.22 12.39
C LEU A 298 -23.67 10.03 13.54
#